data_AF-A0A0R0EYX7-F1
#
_entry.id   AF-A0A0R0EYX7-F1
#
_cell.length_a   1.000
_cell.length_b   1.000
_cell.length_c   1.000
_cell.angle_alpha   90.00
_cell.angle_beta   90.00
_cell.angle_gamma   90.00
#
_symmetry.space_group_name_H-M   'P 1'
#
loop_
_entity.id
_entity.type
_entity.pdbx_description
1 polymer ?
#
loop_
_entity_poly.entity_id
_entity_poly.type
_entity_poly.pdbx_seq_one_letter_code
_entity_poly.pdbx_strand_id
1 'polypeptide(L)'
;MANVSVAAEWQLLYNRYYRKPELYPMPWKHVDLARTKVAAAPFGGPIAVIRDDSKIVQLHAESALRKLRLFSSSGRPLADAVWRHPGGRLVGMSWTDDQTLLCVVQDGTVYRYDVHANLIEPNLSLGKECFEDNVADCVFWGNGLVCITEANQLFCIADFRNPSAVKLADPEIEEMPHCIAVIEPQYTVSGNVEVLLGVDDAVVLAVEEDGVQRLGEGVLRGPLQKMVVSRDGKWLASFTHDGRLLVTTSDLTGVIIERECESALPPQQIAWCGMDAVLLYWDDMLLMMSPEGEPVHYLFDEPIILIPECDGVRILSNTRMEFLQRVPDSTVSIFTIGSTSPAALLYDALDHFDRRSAKADENLRLIRSSLPEAVEACVDAAGHEFDLSRQQTLLRAASYGQAFCSNFQRDRIQEMCKILRVLNAVRSPEIGVPLSIQQYKLLTPSVLIGRLINAHQHLLALKISEYLGMNQEVVIMHWACSKITASLAIPDATLLEILLDKLKLCKGISYAAVAAHADKNGRRKLSALLVEHEPRSSKQVPLLLSIGEEDIALMKATECGDTDLVYLVLFHIWQKRQPLEFFGTIQARPLARDLFITYARYVALNHIPEGKTVWLFLVI
;
A
#
# COMPACT_ATOMS: atom_id res chain seq x y z
N MET A 1 19.23 21.36 26.38
CA MET A 1 19.97 20.09 26.21
C MET A 1 21.17 20.40 25.37
N ALA A 2 22.38 19.95 25.75
CA ALA A 2 23.54 20.12 24.88
C ALA A 2 23.21 19.47 23.52
N ASN A 3 23.31 20.23 22.42
CA ASN A 3 23.06 19.70 21.08
C ASN A 3 24.11 18.63 20.79
N VAL A 4 23.75 17.37 21.00
CA VAL A 4 24.52 16.24 20.48
C VAL A 4 24.60 16.43 18.96
N SER A 5 25.80 16.33 18.40
CA SER A 5 26.01 16.46 16.96
C SER A 5 25.15 15.43 16.23
N VAL A 6 24.46 15.83 15.16
CA VAL A 6 23.63 14.92 14.35
C VAL A 6 24.45 13.72 13.85
N ALA A 7 25.73 13.93 13.55
CA ALA A 7 26.64 12.88 13.11
C ALA A 7 27.06 11.89 14.21
N ALA A 8 26.80 12.18 15.49
CA ALA A 8 27.11 11.26 16.59
C ALA A 8 26.22 10.01 16.58
N GLU A 9 25.06 10.08 15.91
CA GLU A 9 24.12 8.95 15.76
C GLU A 9 24.43 8.10 14.51
N TRP A 10 25.47 8.44 13.74
CA TRP A 10 25.80 7.76 12.49
C TRP A 10 26.80 6.64 12.71
N GLN A 11 26.57 5.53 12.02
CA GLN A 11 27.48 4.39 11.94
C GLN A 11 28.10 4.38 10.55
N LEU A 12 29.42 4.26 10.47
CA LEU A 12 30.13 4.14 9.19
C LEU A 12 30.15 2.66 8.79
N LEU A 13 29.61 2.36 7.61
CA LEU A 13 29.73 1.06 6.98
C LEU A 13 30.45 1.26 5.64
N TYR A 14 31.69 0.79 5.58
CA TYR A 14 32.62 1.04 4.48
C TYR A 14 32.81 2.54 4.18
N ASN A 15 32.14 3.05 3.14
CA ASN A 15 32.23 4.43 2.67
C ASN A 15 30.89 5.18 2.78
N ARG A 16 29.88 4.61 3.43
CA ARG A 16 28.57 5.23 3.64
C ARG A 16 28.22 5.29 5.12
N TYR A 17 27.58 6.37 5.52
CA TYR A 17 27.00 6.51 6.85
C TYR A 17 25.58 5.97 6.88
N TYR A 18 25.20 5.35 7.99
CA TYR A 18 23.87 4.87 8.29
C TYR A 18 23.38 5.45 9.61
N ARG A 19 22.07 5.64 9.73
CA ARG A 19 21.43 6.11 10.96
C ARG A 19 20.18 5.29 11.26
N LYS A 20 19.85 5.18 12.54
CA LYS A 20 18.67 4.46 13.05
C LYS A 20 17.83 5.36 13.96
N PRO A 21 17.16 6.40 13.44
CA PRO A 21 16.21 7.18 14.22
C PRO A 21 15.04 6.33 14.74
N GLU A 22 14.63 6.61 15.97
CA GLU A 22 13.32 6.18 16.47
C GLU A 22 12.21 7.02 15.80
N LEU A 23 11.23 6.36 15.21
CA LEU A 23 10.06 6.98 14.58
C LEU A 23 8.92 7.15 15.59
N TYR A 24 8.62 6.09 16.34
CA TYR A 24 7.55 6.08 17.34
C TYR A 24 7.90 5.21 18.55
N PRO A 25 7.57 5.65 19.78
CA PRO A 25 7.36 4.72 20.87
C PRO A 25 6.04 3.95 20.64
N MET A 26 6.04 2.65 20.88
CA MET A 26 4.89 1.78 20.64
C MET A 26 3.99 1.72 21.88
N PRO A 27 2.76 2.27 21.83
CA PRO A 27 1.85 2.32 22.98
C PRO A 27 0.98 1.06 23.12
N TRP A 28 1.10 0.10 22.19
CA TRP A 28 0.27 -1.11 22.18
C TRP A 28 0.53 -1.98 23.42
N LYS A 29 -0.52 -2.67 23.86
CA LYS A 29 -0.47 -3.55 25.04
C LYS A 29 -0.79 -4.97 24.62
N HIS A 30 -0.25 -5.94 25.37
CA HIS A 30 -0.52 -7.36 25.14
C HIS A 30 -0.11 -7.82 23.73
N VAL A 31 0.97 -7.25 23.20
CA VAL A 31 1.65 -7.71 22.00
C VAL A 31 3.02 -8.19 22.45
N ASP A 32 3.33 -9.43 22.11
CA ASP A 32 4.65 -10.04 22.30
C ASP A 32 5.07 -10.60 20.94
N LEU A 33 5.98 -9.89 20.27
CA LEU A 33 6.44 -10.25 18.93
C LEU A 33 7.06 -11.65 18.88
N ALA A 34 7.64 -12.14 19.99
CA ALA A 34 8.15 -13.51 20.05
C ALA A 34 7.05 -14.57 19.95
N ARG A 35 5.77 -14.21 20.18
CA ARG A 35 4.62 -15.13 20.23
C ARG A 35 3.53 -14.82 19.21
N THR A 36 3.76 -13.88 18.30
CA THR A 36 2.79 -13.48 17.29
C THR A 36 3.34 -13.60 15.88
N LYS A 37 2.49 -14.00 14.93
CA LYS A 37 2.70 -13.75 13.51
C LYS A 37 2.40 -12.29 13.22
N VAL A 38 3.27 -11.64 12.45
CA VAL A 38 3.24 -10.20 12.18
C VAL A 38 3.31 -9.98 10.67
N ALA A 39 2.48 -9.08 10.16
CA ALA A 39 2.55 -8.60 8.79
C ALA A 39 2.49 -7.08 8.81
N ALA A 40 3.45 -6.41 8.17
CA ALA A 40 3.49 -4.96 8.10
C ALA A 40 3.45 -4.50 6.65
N ALA A 41 2.51 -3.61 6.33
CA ALA A 41 2.36 -3.07 4.98
C ALA A 41 3.51 -2.12 4.65
N PRO A 42 3.99 -2.09 3.39
CA PRO A 42 5.05 -1.19 2.95
C PRO A 42 4.61 0.28 2.96
N PHE A 43 5.58 1.18 2.84
CA PHE A 43 5.39 2.64 2.86
C PHE A 43 4.68 3.11 4.13
N GLY A 44 5.13 2.61 5.28
CA GLY A 44 4.59 3.02 6.59
C GLY A 44 3.12 2.65 6.83
N GLY A 45 2.60 1.63 6.14
CA GLY A 45 1.21 1.19 6.26
C GLY A 45 0.90 0.47 7.59
N PRO A 46 -0.29 -0.13 7.72
CA PRO A 46 -0.73 -0.81 8.93
C PRO A 46 0.08 -2.07 9.26
N ILE A 47 0.01 -2.48 10.52
CA ILE A 47 0.61 -3.69 11.09
C ILE A 47 -0.53 -4.61 11.55
N ALA A 48 -0.52 -5.85 11.08
CA ALA A 48 -1.40 -6.90 11.53
C ALA A 48 -0.63 -7.84 12.46
N VAL A 49 -1.24 -8.20 13.59
CA VAL A 49 -0.69 -9.18 14.52
C VAL A 49 -1.75 -10.20 14.91
N ILE A 50 -1.34 -11.45 15.01
CA ILE A 50 -2.16 -12.54 15.50
C ILE A 50 -1.30 -13.52 16.31
N ARG A 51 -1.85 -14.05 17.40
CA ARG A 51 -1.14 -15.04 18.22
C ARG A 51 -0.73 -16.23 17.35
N ASP A 52 0.52 -16.63 17.45
CA ASP A 52 1.06 -17.82 16.79
C ASP A 52 0.60 -19.07 17.55
N ASP A 53 -0.09 -19.97 16.85
CA ASP A 53 -0.62 -21.23 17.37
C ASP A 53 0.43 -22.34 17.42
N SER A 54 1.57 -22.17 16.74
CA SER A 54 2.71 -23.09 16.86
C SER A 54 3.51 -22.91 18.16
N LYS A 55 3.32 -21.77 18.86
CA LYS A 55 4.07 -21.40 20.06
C LYS A 55 3.27 -21.68 21.33
N ILE A 56 3.95 -22.22 22.36
CA ILE A 56 3.32 -22.59 23.64
C ILE A 56 2.85 -21.33 24.38
N VAL A 57 1.60 -21.33 24.83
CA VAL A 57 0.99 -20.21 25.57
C VAL A 57 0.78 -20.61 27.04
N GLN A 58 1.32 -19.80 27.96
CA GLN A 58 0.86 -19.81 29.35
C GLN A 58 -0.41 -18.94 29.46
N LEU A 59 -1.57 -19.58 29.68
CA LEU A 59 -2.93 -18.99 29.70
C LEU A 59 -3.23 -18.07 30.91
N HIS A 60 -2.26 -17.29 31.41
CA HIS A 60 -2.40 -16.63 32.72
C HIS A 60 -3.22 -15.31 32.72
N ALA A 61 -3.74 -14.84 31.57
CA ALA A 61 -4.62 -13.65 31.54
C ALA A 61 -5.40 -13.42 30.22
N GLU A 62 -5.04 -14.10 29.13
CA GLU A 62 -5.61 -13.82 27.80
C GLU A 62 -6.71 -14.81 27.41
N SER A 63 -7.72 -14.31 26.69
CA SER A 63 -8.78 -15.15 26.11
C SER A 63 -8.18 -16.26 25.24
N ALA A 64 -8.73 -17.48 25.34
CA ALA A 64 -8.36 -18.58 24.48
C ALA A 64 -8.59 -18.26 22.99
N LEU A 65 -9.56 -17.38 22.70
CA LEU A 65 -9.93 -16.95 21.35
C LEU A 65 -8.82 -16.09 20.72
N ARG A 66 -8.26 -16.58 19.62
CA ARG A 66 -7.31 -15.82 18.80
C ARG A 66 -8.01 -14.57 18.24
N LYS A 67 -7.30 -13.46 18.26
CA LYS A 67 -7.74 -12.20 17.65
C LYS A 67 -6.71 -11.74 16.64
N LEU A 68 -7.18 -11.42 15.44
CA LEU A 68 -6.45 -10.61 14.49
C LEU A 68 -6.58 -9.16 14.93
N ARG A 69 -5.45 -8.49 15.19
CA ARG A 69 -5.41 -7.10 15.64
C ARG A 69 -4.64 -6.27 14.64
N LEU A 70 -5.20 -5.14 14.24
CA LEU A 70 -4.62 -4.21 13.29
C LEU A 70 -4.19 -2.93 14.02
N PHE A 71 -3.01 -2.42 13.69
CA PHE A 71 -2.41 -1.23 14.27
C PHE A 71 -1.86 -0.31 13.18
N SER A 72 -1.76 0.99 13.45
CA SER A 72 -0.95 1.90 12.63
C SER A 72 0.55 1.57 12.81
N SER A 73 1.42 2.16 11.99
CA SER A 73 2.87 2.04 12.22
C SER A 73 3.33 2.72 13.51
N SER A 74 2.51 3.60 14.11
CA SER A 74 2.73 4.18 15.45
C SER A 74 2.20 3.31 16.60
N GLY A 75 1.73 2.09 16.31
CA GLY A 75 1.21 1.17 17.32
C GLY A 75 -0.16 1.55 17.90
N ARG A 76 -0.91 2.47 17.28
CA ARG A 76 -2.28 2.77 17.69
C ARG A 76 -3.23 1.72 17.13
N PRO A 77 -4.19 1.21 17.93
CA PRO A 77 -5.14 0.21 17.45
C PRO A 77 -6.05 0.80 16.37
N LEU A 78 -6.21 0.07 15.27
CA LEU A 78 -7.12 0.41 14.17
C LEU A 78 -8.41 -0.41 14.25
N ALA A 79 -8.28 -1.72 14.38
CA ALA A 79 -9.40 -2.66 14.47
C ALA A 79 -8.96 -4.02 15.04
N ASP A 80 -9.93 -4.83 15.45
CA ASP A 80 -9.72 -6.24 15.77
C ASP A 80 -10.87 -7.11 15.27
N ALA A 81 -10.54 -8.34 14.90
CA ALA A 81 -11.51 -9.37 14.53
C ALA A 81 -11.20 -10.67 15.28
N VAL A 82 -12.24 -11.38 15.70
CA VAL A 82 -12.05 -12.72 16.29
C VAL A 82 -11.74 -13.70 15.17
N TRP A 83 -10.62 -14.40 15.29
CA TRP A 83 -10.20 -15.40 14.31
C TRP A 83 -11.01 -16.68 14.51
N ARG A 84 -12.04 -16.89 13.68
CA ARG A 84 -12.96 -18.06 13.73
C ARG A 84 -12.98 -18.87 12.44
N HIS A 85 -12.04 -18.61 11.55
CA HIS A 85 -12.09 -19.16 10.21
C HIS A 85 -11.66 -20.63 10.18
N PRO A 86 -12.37 -21.49 9.42
CA PRO A 86 -11.96 -22.88 9.19
C PRO A 86 -10.70 -22.94 8.30
N GLY A 87 -10.21 -24.15 8.02
CA GLY A 87 -9.08 -24.36 7.11
C GLY A 87 -7.71 -24.57 7.76
N GLY A 88 -7.69 -24.83 9.07
CA GLY A 88 -6.48 -25.25 9.79
C GLY A 88 -5.65 -24.10 10.36
N ARG A 89 -4.34 -24.32 10.51
CA ARG A 89 -3.41 -23.32 11.07
C ARG A 89 -3.22 -22.14 10.10
N LEU A 90 -2.89 -20.97 10.65
CA LEU A 90 -2.49 -19.83 9.82
C LEU A 90 -1.04 -20.04 9.35
N VAL A 91 -0.84 -20.23 8.05
CA VAL A 91 0.48 -20.45 7.45
C VAL A 91 1.21 -19.11 7.36
N GLY A 92 0.63 -18.13 6.64
CA GLY A 92 1.25 -16.83 6.45
C GLY A 92 0.26 -15.68 6.36
N MET A 93 0.78 -14.47 6.49
CA MET A 93 0.02 -13.24 6.50
C MET A 93 0.84 -12.12 5.86
N SER A 94 0.24 -11.34 4.95
CA SER A 94 0.90 -10.21 4.31
C SER A 94 -0.12 -9.15 3.86
N TRP A 95 0.36 -7.93 3.66
CA TRP A 95 -0.45 -6.85 3.09
C TRP A 95 -0.12 -6.68 1.62
N THR A 96 -1.16 -6.47 0.82
CA THR A 96 -1.04 -6.03 -0.57
C THR A 96 -0.70 -4.54 -0.67
N ASP A 97 -0.29 -4.09 -1.87
CA ASP A 97 0.02 -2.69 -2.15
C ASP A 97 -1.17 -1.73 -1.94
N ASP A 98 -2.41 -2.22 -2.11
CA ASP A 98 -3.66 -1.49 -1.87
C ASP A 98 -4.16 -1.57 -0.41
N GLN A 99 -3.36 -2.14 0.50
CA GLN A 99 -3.65 -2.31 1.92
C GLN A 99 -4.83 -3.25 2.22
N THR A 100 -4.92 -4.34 1.45
CA THR A 100 -5.72 -5.51 1.81
C THR A 100 -4.84 -6.52 2.53
N LEU A 101 -5.26 -6.96 3.72
CA LEU A 101 -4.56 -7.99 4.47
C LEU A 101 -4.97 -9.37 3.97
N LEU A 102 -3.99 -10.20 3.64
CA LEU A 102 -4.17 -11.59 3.22
C LEU A 102 -3.71 -12.52 4.33
N CYS A 103 -4.50 -13.55 4.61
CA CYS A 103 -4.21 -14.59 5.57
C CYS A 103 -4.40 -15.97 4.91
N VAL A 104 -3.32 -16.71 4.73
CA VAL A 104 -3.32 -18.05 4.11
C VAL A 104 -3.38 -19.09 5.20
N VAL A 105 -4.38 -19.97 5.14
CA VAL A 105 -4.52 -21.11 6.06
C VAL A 105 -4.10 -22.42 5.40
N GLN A 106 -3.94 -23.45 6.21
CA GLN A 106 -3.38 -24.74 5.83
C GLN A 106 -4.12 -25.43 4.68
N ASP A 107 -5.44 -25.28 4.55
CA ASP A 107 -6.21 -25.89 3.45
C ASP A 107 -6.11 -25.14 2.11
N GLY A 108 -5.29 -24.09 2.03
CA GLY A 108 -5.13 -23.26 0.85
C GLY A 108 -6.20 -22.18 0.65
N THR A 109 -7.07 -21.96 1.63
CA THR A 109 -7.96 -20.79 1.65
C THR A 109 -7.17 -19.51 1.98
N VAL A 110 -7.44 -18.44 1.23
CA VAL A 110 -6.86 -17.11 1.45
C VAL A 110 -7.96 -16.15 1.87
N TYR A 111 -7.99 -15.82 3.16
CA TYR A 111 -8.89 -14.82 3.72
C TYR A 111 -8.35 -13.43 3.47
N ARG A 112 -9.27 -12.49 3.20
CA ARG A 112 -8.93 -11.09 2.88
C ARG A 112 -9.62 -10.15 3.86
N TYR A 113 -8.89 -9.18 4.39
CA TYR A 113 -9.45 -8.17 5.28
C TYR A 113 -9.09 -6.76 4.83
N ASP A 114 -10.03 -5.84 5.03
CA ASP A 114 -9.73 -4.42 4.93
C ASP A 114 -8.95 -3.93 6.16
N VAL A 115 -8.54 -2.66 6.13
CA VAL A 115 -7.82 -1.99 7.24
C VAL A 115 -8.66 -1.82 8.53
N HIS A 116 -9.94 -2.18 8.49
CA HIS A 116 -10.88 -2.17 9.61
C HIS A 116 -11.19 -3.59 10.11
N ALA A 117 -10.44 -4.59 9.68
CA ALA A 117 -10.62 -5.99 10.01
C ALA A 117 -11.98 -6.58 9.59
N ASN A 118 -12.64 -5.97 8.60
CA ASN A 118 -13.81 -6.57 7.96
C ASN A 118 -13.36 -7.57 6.89
N LEU A 119 -14.01 -8.73 6.87
CA LEU A 119 -13.75 -9.77 5.88
C LEU A 119 -14.27 -9.35 4.50
N ILE A 120 -13.44 -9.51 3.47
CA ILE A 120 -13.75 -9.19 2.07
C ILE A 120 -14.04 -10.47 1.29
N GLU A 121 -15.33 -10.77 1.11
CA GLU A 121 -15.81 -11.91 0.32
C GLU A 121 -15.84 -11.61 -1.19
N PRO A 122 -15.69 -12.64 -2.06
CA PRO A 122 -15.38 -14.02 -1.74
C PRO A 122 -13.91 -14.22 -1.33
N ASN A 123 -13.64 -15.17 -0.42
CA ASN A 123 -12.27 -15.62 -0.15
C ASN A 123 -11.64 -16.26 -1.40
N LEU A 124 -10.31 -16.23 -1.50
CA LEU A 124 -9.59 -16.90 -2.60
C LEU A 124 -9.24 -18.33 -2.21
N SER A 125 -9.01 -19.18 -3.20
CA SER A 125 -8.56 -20.56 -3.02
C SER A 125 -7.40 -20.84 -3.95
N LEU A 126 -6.40 -21.56 -3.44
CA LEU A 126 -5.24 -22.04 -4.21
C LEU A 126 -5.55 -23.30 -5.03
N GLY A 127 -6.77 -23.82 -4.97
CA GLY A 127 -7.21 -25.00 -5.71
C GLY A 127 -7.39 -26.23 -4.83
N LYS A 128 -7.88 -27.32 -5.44
CA LYS A 128 -8.22 -28.56 -4.72
C LYS A 128 -6.99 -29.31 -4.23
N GLU A 129 -5.90 -29.29 -4.97
CA GLU A 129 -4.66 -29.98 -4.59
C GLU A 129 -4.08 -29.38 -3.30
N CYS A 130 -4.08 -28.04 -3.14
CA CYS A 130 -3.70 -27.40 -1.88
C CYS A 130 -4.62 -27.78 -0.70
N PHE A 131 -5.89 -28.06 -0.96
CA PHE A 131 -6.84 -28.53 0.06
C PHE A 131 -6.56 -29.98 0.48
N GLU A 132 -6.10 -30.82 -0.44
CA GLU A 132 -5.79 -32.22 -0.19
C GLU A 132 -4.42 -32.41 0.46
N ASP A 133 -3.40 -31.69 -0.03
CA ASP A 133 -2.00 -31.84 0.40
C ASP A 133 -1.59 -30.87 1.51
N ASN A 134 -2.45 -29.92 1.87
CA ASN A 134 -2.15 -28.80 2.75
C ASN A 134 -1.01 -27.87 2.28
N VAL A 135 -1.14 -26.59 2.55
CA VAL A 135 -0.07 -25.60 2.41
C VAL A 135 0.93 -25.73 3.57
N ALA A 136 2.19 -25.97 3.23
CA ALA A 136 3.29 -26.07 4.18
C ALA A 136 3.89 -24.70 4.50
N ASP A 137 4.21 -23.91 3.47
CA ASP A 137 4.79 -22.57 3.60
C ASP A 137 4.34 -21.65 2.44
N CYS A 138 4.56 -20.34 2.59
CA CYS A 138 4.19 -19.37 1.58
C CYS A 138 5.07 -18.11 1.57
N VAL A 139 5.26 -17.54 0.39
CA VAL A 139 6.00 -16.30 0.16
C VAL A 139 5.08 -15.31 -0.55
N PHE A 140 5.02 -14.08 -0.01
CA PHE A 140 4.26 -12.99 -0.57
C PHE A 140 5.18 -11.94 -1.19
N TRP A 141 4.67 -11.25 -2.20
CA TRP A 141 5.21 -9.97 -2.68
C TRP A 141 4.07 -8.95 -2.80
N GLY A 142 4.37 -7.74 -3.29
CA GLY A 142 3.44 -6.59 -3.23
C GLY A 142 2.01 -6.87 -3.71
N ASN A 143 1.84 -7.76 -4.69
CA ASN A 143 0.54 -8.09 -5.25
C ASN A 143 0.33 -9.57 -5.62
N GLY A 144 1.15 -10.47 -5.08
CA GLY A 144 0.96 -11.91 -5.31
C GLY A 144 1.49 -12.80 -4.19
N LEU A 145 1.25 -14.09 -4.36
CA LEU A 145 1.52 -15.15 -3.40
C LEU A 145 1.96 -16.42 -4.12
N VAL A 146 2.98 -17.07 -3.58
CA VAL A 146 3.34 -18.46 -3.91
C VAL A 146 3.26 -19.29 -2.64
N CYS A 147 2.72 -20.50 -2.77
CA CYS A 147 2.61 -21.49 -1.72
C CYS A 147 3.27 -22.79 -2.15
N ILE A 148 3.91 -23.47 -1.21
CA ILE A 148 4.38 -24.85 -1.37
C ILE A 148 3.52 -25.77 -0.50
N THR A 149 3.10 -26.91 -1.02
CA THR A 149 2.31 -27.91 -0.28
C THR A 149 3.20 -28.88 0.50
N GLU A 150 2.62 -29.71 1.38
CA GLU A 150 3.37 -30.79 2.06
C GLU A 150 3.86 -31.88 1.06
N ALA A 151 3.33 -31.88 -0.16
CA ALA A 151 3.77 -32.72 -1.28
C ALA A 151 4.80 -32.01 -2.20
N ASN A 152 5.41 -30.90 -1.75
CA ASN A 152 6.40 -30.10 -2.48
C ASN A 152 5.90 -29.52 -3.82
N GLN A 153 4.58 -29.38 -4.00
CA GLN A 153 3.99 -28.78 -5.20
C GLN A 153 3.80 -27.28 -5.00
N LEU A 154 4.02 -26.50 -6.06
CA LEU A 154 3.96 -25.04 -6.02
C LEU A 154 2.68 -24.49 -6.67
N PHE A 155 2.03 -23.55 -5.98
CA PHE A 155 0.84 -22.85 -6.46
C PHE A 155 1.01 -21.34 -6.30
N CYS A 156 0.55 -20.59 -7.29
CA CYS A 156 0.74 -19.15 -7.38
C CYS A 156 -0.59 -18.42 -7.61
N ILE A 157 -0.77 -17.28 -6.95
CA ILE A 157 -1.68 -16.21 -7.36
C ILE A 157 -0.82 -15.00 -7.69
N ALA A 158 -0.62 -14.72 -8.98
CA ALA A 158 0.35 -13.71 -9.41
C ALA A 158 -0.12 -12.25 -9.24
N ASP A 159 -1.44 -12.03 -9.27
CA ASP A 159 -2.07 -10.70 -9.13
C ASP A 159 -3.40 -10.81 -8.37
N PHE A 160 -3.50 -10.19 -7.18
CA PHE A 160 -4.74 -10.22 -6.39
C PHE A 160 -5.89 -9.39 -6.96
N ARG A 161 -5.64 -8.49 -7.91
CA ARG A 161 -6.69 -7.70 -8.59
C ARG A 161 -7.48 -8.55 -9.58
N ASN A 162 -6.82 -9.54 -10.18
CA ASN A 162 -7.44 -10.55 -11.01
C ASN A 162 -6.98 -11.95 -10.55
N PRO A 163 -7.47 -12.40 -9.39
CA PRO A 163 -6.91 -13.56 -8.72
C PRO A 163 -7.20 -14.83 -9.51
N SER A 164 -6.14 -15.50 -9.93
CA SER A 164 -6.18 -16.83 -10.54
C SER A 164 -5.09 -17.68 -9.91
N ALA A 165 -5.49 -18.82 -9.33
CA ALA A 165 -4.55 -19.80 -8.81
C ALA A 165 -4.03 -20.67 -9.96
N VAL A 166 -2.71 -20.75 -10.08
CA VAL A 166 -1.99 -21.49 -11.12
C VAL A 166 -1.00 -22.43 -10.46
N LYS A 167 -0.95 -23.68 -10.91
CA LYS A 167 0.07 -24.65 -10.50
C LYS A 167 1.33 -24.40 -11.31
N LEU A 168 2.48 -24.29 -10.65
CA LEU A 168 3.78 -24.14 -11.33
C LEU A 168 4.34 -25.50 -11.74
N ALA A 169 5.42 -25.50 -12.52
CA ALA A 169 6.11 -26.72 -12.91
C ALA A 169 6.54 -27.54 -11.67
N ASP A 170 6.47 -28.87 -11.78
CA ASP A 170 6.87 -29.76 -10.71
C ASP A 170 8.40 -29.67 -10.50
N PRO A 171 8.89 -29.27 -9.30
CA PRO A 171 10.31 -29.21 -9.02
C PRO A 171 10.98 -30.59 -8.93
N GLU A 172 10.20 -31.69 -8.87
CA GLU A 172 10.67 -33.06 -8.73
C GLU A 172 11.58 -33.28 -7.50
N ILE A 173 11.29 -32.57 -6.39
CA ILE A 173 12.04 -32.68 -5.12
C ILE A 173 11.34 -33.62 -4.13
N GLU A 174 12.12 -34.49 -3.50
CA GLU A 174 11.62 -35.43 -2.49
C GLU A 174 11.51 -34.79 -1.09
N GLU A 175 12.48 -33.94 -0.73
CA GLU A 175 12.50 -33.22 0.55
C GLU A 175 12.08 -31.75 0.37
N MET A 176 11.52 -31.16 1.44
CA MET A 176 11.15 -29.75 1.46
C MET A 176 12.40 -28.87 1.26
N PRO A 177 12.30 -27.78 0.48
CA PRO A 177 13.43 -26.88 0.28
C PRO A 177 13.79 -26.17 1.59
N HIS A 178 15.08 -25.90 1.77
CA HIS A 178 15.61 -25.21 2.95
C HIS A 178 15.13 -23.76 3.04
N CYS A 179 14.97 -23.12 1.88
CA CYS A 179 14.48 -21.76 1.77
C CYS A 179 13.80 -21.51 0.43
N ILE A 180 12.93 -20.51 0.40
CA ILE A 180 12.15 -20.10 -0.77
C ILE A 180 12.27 -18.59 -0.91
N ALA A 181 12.49 -18.12 -2.14
CA ALA A 181 12.38 -16.71 -2.50
C ALA A 181 11.67 -16.56 -3.85
N VAL A 182 11.22 -15.35 -4.14
CA VAL A 182 10.46 -15.03 -5.36
C VAL A 182 11.09 -13.84 -6.05
N ILE A 183 11.24 -13.93 -7.37
CA ILE A 183 11.46 -12.78 -8.25
C ILE A 183 10.10 -12.38 -8.82
N GLU A 184 9.70 -11.14 -8.57
CA GLU A 184 8.38 -10.67 -8.98
C GLU A 184 8.24 -10.63 -10.51
N PRO A 185 7.03 -10.85 -11.07
CA PRO A 185 6.78 -10.82 -12.52
C PRO A 185 7.28 -9.57 -13.24
N GLN A 186 7.31 -8.42 -12.58
CA GLN A 186 7.80 -7.16 -13.16
C GLN A 186 9.33 -7.10 -13.34
N TYR A 187 10.07 -8.03 -12.73
CA TYR A 187 11.53 -8.10 -12.78
C TYR A 187 12.05 -9.33 -13.54
N THR A 188 11.17 -10.23 -13.97
CA THR A 188 11.53 -11.38 -14.80
C THR A 188 11.46 -11.04 -16.29
N VAL A 189 12.19 -11.80 -17.11
CA VAL A 189 12.16 -11.64 -18.57
C VAL A 189 10.88 -12.23 -19.17
N SER A 190 10.37 -13.31 -18.58
CA SER A 190 9.13 -13.99 -18.96
C SER A 190 7.89 -13.15 -18.67
N GLY A 191 7.97 -12.23 -17.70
CA GLY A 191 6.79 -11.53 -17.17
C GLY A 191 5.95 -12.42 -16.24
N ASN A 192 6.44 -13.60 -15.90
CA ASN A 192 5.85 -14.55 -14.97
C ASN A 192 6.60 -14.53 -13.64
N VAL A 193 5.99 -15.10 -12.59
CA VAL A 193 6.70 -15.29 -11.33
C VAL A 193 7.80 -16.35 -11.50
N GLU A 194 8.96 -16.10 -10.91
CA GLU A 194 10.04 -17.08 -10.82
C GLU A 194 10.29 -17.40 -9.34
N VAL A 195 10.16 -18.68 -8.97
CA VAL A 195 10.30 -19.16 -7.59
C VAL A 195 11.66 -19.82 -7.43
N LEU A 196 12.48 -19.30 -6.53
CA LEU A 196 13.78 -19.85 -6.21
C LEU A 196 13.66 -20.81 -5.02
N LEU A 197 14.13 -22.04 -5.16
CA LEU A 197 14.16 -23.07 -4.11
C LEU A 197 15.60 -23.46 -3.78
N GLY A 198 16.00 -23.29 -2.52
CA GLY A 198 17.29 -23.76 -2.02
C GLY A 198 17.21 -25.23 -1.63
N VAL A 199 17.97 -26.10 -2.31
CA VAL A 199 17.98 -27.55 -2.10
C VAL A 199 19.37 -28.05 -1.68
N ASP A 200 19.48 -29.31 -1.25
CA ASP A 200 20.73 -29.89 -0.70
C ASP A 200 21.90 -29.94 -1.69
N ASP A 201 21.61 -30.07 -2.98
CA ASP A 201 22.57 -30.33 -4.06
C ASP A 201 23.51 -29.15 -4.41
N ALA A 202 23.67 -28.16 -3.52
CA ALA A 202 24.40 -26.93 -3.80
C ALA A 202 23.94 -26.24 -5.09
N VAL A 203 22.64 -26.28 -5.36
CA VAL A 203 21.97 -25.61 -6.48
C VAL A 203 20.73 -24.90 -5.97
N VAL A 204 20.25 -23.94 -6.76
CA VAL A 204 18.93 -23.34 -6.59
C VAL A 204 18.07 -23.76 -7.77
N LEU A 205 16.86 -24.22 -7.52
CA LEU A 205 15.88 -24.46 -8.58
C LEU A 205 15.08 -23.18 -8.82
N ALA A 206 15.11 -22.66 -10.03
CA ALA A 206 14.21 -21.62 -10.50
C ALA A 206 13.00 -22.26 -11.17
N VAL A 207 11.84 -22.09 -10.58
CA VAL A 207 10.58 -22.71 -11.02
C VAL A 207 9.66 -21.62 -11.57
N GLU A 208 9.25 -21.79 -12.83
CA GLU A 208 8.19 -21.02 -13.48
C GLU A 208 7.00 -21.93 -13.81
N GLU A 209 5.98 -21.40 -14.49
CA GLU A 209 4.83 -22.19 -14.96
C GLU A 209 5.24 -23.25 -16.00
N ASP A 210 6.14 -22.89 -16.92
CA ASP A 210 6.48 -23.70 -18.09
C ASP A 210 7.71 -24.61 -17.88
N GLY A 211 8.41 -24.51 -16.75
CA GLY A 211 9.59 -25.34 -16.50
C GLY A 211 10.40 -25.01 -15.25
N VAL A 212 11.44 -25.81 -15.05
CA VAL A 212 12.38 -25.73 -13.93
C VAL A 212 13.81 -25.60 -14.47
N GLN A 213 14.57 -24.64 -13.95
CA GLN A 213 15.97 -24.42 -14.27
C GLN A 213 16.84 -24.61 -13.02
N ARG A 214 18.00 -25.26 -13.19
CA ARG A 214 19.04 -25.34 -12.13
C ARG A 214 19.98 -24.15 -12.25
N LEU A 215 20.18 -23.44 -11.14
CA LEU A 215 21.04 -22.27 -11.02
C LEU A 215 22.17 -22.51 -10.01
N GLY A 216 23.26 -21.75 -10.15
CA GLY A 216 24.37 -21.75 -9.19
C GLY A 216 25.33 -22.95 -9.27
N GLU A 217 25.20 -23.82 -10.29
CA GLU A 217 26.11 -24.94 -10.51
C GLU A 217 27.57 -24.46 -10.64
N GLY A 218 28.45 -24.96 -9.77
CA GLY A 218 29.86 -24.56 -9.72
C GLY A 218 30.13 -23.18 -9.10
N VAL A 219 29.08 -22.41 -8.77
CA VAL A 219 29.18 -21.14 -8.04
C VAL A 219 28.93 -21.36 -6.55
N LEU A 220 27.89 -22.12 -6.22
CA LEU A 220 27.55 -22.47 -4.84
C LEU A 220 28.47 -23.59 -4.33
N ARG A 221 28.88 -23.47 -3.07
CA ARG A 221 29.75 -24.45 -2.38
C ARG A 221 28.99 -25.40 -1.46
N GLY A 222 27.67 -25.21 -1.34
CA GLY A 222 26.77 -26.02 -0.52
C GLY A 222 25.38 -25.39 -0.45
N PRO A 223 24.45 -26.01 0.28
CA PRO A 223 23.07 -25.57 0.34
C PRO A 223 22.91 -24.18 0.96
N LEU A 224 21.88 -23.47 0.50
CA LEU A 224 21.45 -22.19 1.05
C LEU A 224 20.41 -22.46 2.13
N GLN A 225 20.58 -21.88 3.32
CA GLN A 225 19.63 -22.03 4.43
C GLN A 225 18.58 -20.92 4.48
N LYS A 226 18.91 -19.73 3.93
CA LYS A 226 17.97 -18.61 3.75
C LYS A 226 18.38 -17.79 2.55
N MET A 227 17.42 -17.18 1.87
CA MET A 227 17.69 -16.26 0.77
C MET A 227 16.59 -15.20 0.66
N VAL A 228 16.97 -14.01 0.19
CA VAL A 228 16.06 -12.90 -0.10
C VAL A 228 16.52 -12.15 -1.35
N VAL A 229 15.57 -11.90 -2.25
CA VAL A 229 15.79 -11.15 -3.50
C VAL A 229 15.75 -9.64 -3.20
N SER A 230 16.59 -8.86 -3.86
CA SER A 230 16.57 -7.39 -3.78
C SER A 230 15.29 -6.84 -4.40
N ARG A 231 14.89 -5.63 -3.98
CA ARG A 231 13.64 -5.02 -4.46
C ARG A 231 13.58 -4.78 -5.97
N ASP A 232 14.70 -4.74 -6.68
CA ASP A 232 14.74 -4.60 -8.13
C ASP A 232 14.90 -5.94 -8.87
N GLY A 233 14.86 -7.06 -8.14
CA GLY A 233 14.97 -8.41 -8.68
C GLY A 233 16.37 -8.81 -9.15
N LYS A 234 17.40 -7.97 -8.95
CA LYS A 234 18.73 -8.19 -9.56
C LYS A 234 19.73 -8.93 -8.69
N TRP A 235 19.58 -8.87 -7.37
CA TRP A 235 20.53 -9.42 -6.43
C TRP A 235 19.85 -10.40 -5.49
N LEU A 236 20.58 -11.46 -5.13
CA LEU A 236 20.15 -12.46 -4.17
C LEU A 236 21.10 -12.43 -2.98
N ALA A 237 20.59 -12.10 -1.80
CA ALA A 237 21.33 -12.23 -0.55
C ALA A 237 20.94 -13.54 0.13
N SER A 238 21.94 -14.38 0.42
CA SER A 238 21.76 -15.73 0.92
C SER A 238 22.64 -16.01 2.13
N PHE A 239 22.14 -16.83 3.03
CA PHE A 239 22.93 -17.42 4.11
C PHE A 239 23.20 -18.88 3.78
N THR A 240 24.48 -19.23 3.75
CA THR A 240 24.98 -20.55 3.37
C THR A 240 25.06 -21.48 4.58
N HIS A 241 25.03 -22.78 4.33
CA HIS A 241 25.09 -23.81 5.39
C HIS A 241 26.33 -23.74 6.30
N ASP A 242 27.42 -23.14 5.85
CA ASP A 242 28.68 -23.01 6.59
C ASP A 242 28.88 -21.61 7.19
N GLY A 243 27.79 -20.86 7.36
CA GLY A 243 27.81 -19.62 8.14
C GLY A 243 28.28 -18.39 7.37
N ARG A 244 28.15 -18.34 6.03
CA ARG A 244 28.52 -17.17 5.23
C ARG A 244 27.31 -16.44 4.67
N LEU A 245 27.41 -15.11 4.64
CA LEU A 245 26.61 -14.27 3.76
C LEU A 245 27.20 -14.36 2.35
N LEU A 246 26.36 -14.78 1.41
CA LEU A 246 26.65 -14.83 -0.02
C LEU A 246 25.68 -13.88 -0.73
N VAL A 247 26.19 -12.86 -1.41
CA VAL A 247 25.39 -12.01 -2.31
C VAL A 247 25.81 -12.28 -3.74
N THR A 248 24.85 -12.67 -4.56
CA THR A 248 25.03 -12.93 -5.98
C THR A 248 24.10 -12.08 -6.83
N THR A 249 24.29 -12.10 -8.14
CA THR A 249 23.20 -11.81 -9.09
C THR A 249 22.07 -12.84 -8.90
N SER A 250 20.83 -12.47 -9.24
CA SER A 250 19.66 -13.34 -9.04
C SER A 250 19.68 -14.62 -9.89
N ASP A 251 20.39 -14.61 -11.02
CA ASP A 251 20.64 -15.79 -11.85
C ASP A 251 21.78 -16.69 -11.30
N LEU A 252 22.35 -16.32 -10.15
CA LEU A 252 23.48 -16.97 -9.48
C LEU A 252 24.72 -17.17 -10.36
N THR A 253 24.96 -16.28 -11.32
CA THR A 253 26.16 -16.33 -12.19
C THR A 253 27.34 -15.53 -11.64
N GLY A 254 27.08 -14.42 -10.93
CA GLY A 254 28.11 -13.53 -10.40
C GLY A 254 28.07 -13.43 -8.87
N VAL A 255 29.20 -13.65 -8.22
CA VAL A 255 29.38 -13.44 -6.77
C VAL A 255 29.87 -12.01 -6.51
N ILE A 256 29.15 -11.28 -5.65
CA ILE A 256 29.45 -9.89 -5.28
C ILE A 256 30.02 -9.81 -3.86
N ILE A 257 29.47 -10.60 -2.94
CA ILE A 257 29.90 -10.66 -1.53
C ILE A 257 29.98 -12.13 -1.13
N GLU A 258 31.09 -12.56 -0.52
CA GLU A 258 31.20 -13.83 0.18
C GLU A 258 31.93 -13.56 1.50
N ARG A 259 31.21 -13.58 2.62
CA ARG A 259 31.75 -13.21 3.94
C ARG A 259 31.27 -14.13 5.05
N GLU A 260 32.19 -14.54 5.91
CA GLU A 260 31.89 -15.33 7.10
C GLU A 260 31.13 -14.51 8.13
N CYS A 261 30.09 -15.12 8.71
CA CYS A 261 29.32 -14.57 9.81
C CYS A 261 29.82 -15.14 11.14
N GLU A 262 29.45 -14.50 12.24
CA GLU A 262 29.88 -14.91 13.59
C GLU A 262 29.17 -16.18 14.09
N SER A 263 28.11 -16.61 13.40
CA SER A 263 27.33 -17.81 13.71
C SER A 263 27.14 -18.66 12.46
N ALA A 264 27.26 -19.97 12.62
CA ALA A 264 26.89 -20.95 11.60
C ALA A 264 25.39 -21.30 11.62
N LEU A 265 24.64 -20.85 12.65
CA LEU A 265 23.20 -21.02 12.69
C LEU A 265 22.52 -20.01 11.76
N PRO A 266 21.48 -20.40 11.02
CA PRO A 266 20.78 -19.49 10.13
C PRO A 266 20.18 -18.31 10.88
N PRO A 267 20.27 -17.07 10.34
CA PRO A 267 19.57 -15.93 10.91
C PRO A 267 18.07 -16.16 10.87
N GLN A 268 17.31 -15.52 11.76
CA GLN A 268 15.86 -15.56 11.73
C GLN A 268 15.31 -14.78 10.54
N GLN A 269 15.94 -13.65 10.21
CA GLN A 269 15.54 -12.76 9.12
C GLN A 269 16.77 -12.28 8.36
N ILE A 270 16.63 -12.17 7.03
CA ILE A 270 17.56 -11.45 6.16
C ILE A 270 16.76 -10.34 5.48
N ALA A 271 17.30 -9.14 5.41
CA ALA A 271 16.64 -8.01 4.79
C ALA A 271 17.62 -7.09 4.08
N TRP A 272 17.23 -6.60 2.90
CA TRP A 272 17.95 -5.53 2.22
C TRP A 272 17.68 -4.18 2.89
N CYS A 273 18.74 -3.43 3.18
CA CYS A 273 18.66 -2.05 3.66
C CYS A 273 19.03 -1.08 2.54
N GLY A 274 18.03 -0.70 1.75
CA GLY A 274 18.26 -0.05 0.45
C GLY A 274 18.87 -1.06 -0.53
N MET A 275 19.85 -0.64 -1.33
CA MET A 275 20.54 -1.50 -2.30
C MET A 275 22.00 -1.80 -1.93
N ASP A 276 22.49 -1.20 -0.84
CA ASP A 276 23.93 -1.13 -0.56
C ASP A 276 24.36 -2.05 0.60
N ALA A 277 23.40 -2.59 1.36
CA ALA A 277 23.69 -3.39 2.53
C ALA A 277 22.61 -4.46 2.82
N VAL A 278 23.06 -5.52 3.47
CA VAL A 278 22.23 -6.65 3.92
C VAL A 278 22.24 -6.70 5.44
N LEU A 279 21.06 -6.87 6.02
CA LEU A 279 20.84 -7.10 7.44
C LEU A 279 20.60 -8.58 7.70
N LEU A 280 21.26 -9.13 8.71
CA LEU A 280 21.05 -10.47 9.21
C LEU A 280 20.72 -10.39 10.70
N TYR A 281 19.58 -10.95 11.10
CA TYR A 281 19.10 -10.87 12.47
C TYR A 281 19.07 -12.25 13.13
N TRP A 282 19.75 -12.36 14.26
CA TRP A 282 19.64 -13.45 15.23
C TRP A 282 19.06 -12.91 16.53
N ASP A 283 18.52 -13.78 17.39
CA ASP A 283 17.77 -13.47 18.63
C ASP A 283 17.98 -12.06 19.24
N ASP A 284 19.20 -11.69 19.59
CA ASP A 284 19.57 -10.41 20.22
C ASP A 284 20.50 -9.52 19.39
N MET A 285 20.90 -9.95 18.18
CA MET A 285 21.95 -9.32 17.38
C MET A 285 21.53 -9.13 15.93
N LEU A 286 21.53 -7.87 15.50
CA LEU A 286 21.34 -7.46 14.10
C LEU A 286 22.69 -7.05 13.52
N LEU A 287 23.17 -7.83 12.55
CA LEU A 287 24.39 -7.59 11.83
C LEU A 287 24.08 -6.90 10.50
N MET A 288 24.77 -5.80 10.24
CA MET A 288 24.67 -5.07 8.99
C MET A 288 25.97 -5.22 8.20
N MET A 289 25.87 -5.74 6.98
CA MET A 289 27.01 -6.02 6.12
C MET A 289 26.92 -5.30 4.78
N SER A 290 28.08 -4.90 4.28
CA SER A 290 28.32 -4.40 2.92
C SER A 290 29.40 -5.24 2.23
N PRO A 291 29.59 -5.09 0.90
CA PRO A 291 30.63 -5.82 0.17
C PRO A 291 32.03 -5.66 0.76
N GLU A 292 32.34 -4.44 1.19
CA GLU A 292 33.60 -4.07 1.84
C GLU A 292 33.34 -3.53 3.24
N GLY A 293 34.38 -3.36 4.06
CA GLY A 293 34.29 -2.74 5.38
C GLY A 293 33.87 -3.68 6.52
N GLU A 294 34.12 -3.23 7.76
CA GLU A 294 33.74 -3.97 8.96
C GLU A 294 32.22 -3.96 9.15
N PRO A 295 31.61 -5.08 9.57
CA PRO A 295 30.18 -5.12 9.86
C PRO A 295 29.81 -4.18 11.01
N VAL A 296 28.56 -3.73 11.02
CA VAL A 296 28.00 -2.94 12.12
C VAL A 296 27.02 -3.79 12.90
N HIS A 297 27.16 -3.79 14.23
CA HIS A 297 26.32 -4.57 15.14
C HIS A 297 25.32 -3.68 15.87
N TYR A 298 24.07 -4.13 15.91
CA TYR A 298 23.04 -3.55 16.77
C TYR A 298 22.52 -4.64 17.71
N LEU A 299 22.60 -4.38 19.01
CA LEU A 299 22.10 -5.28 20.05
C LEU A 299 20.68 -4.88 20.46
N PHE A 300 19.83 -5.89 20.68
CA PHE A 300 18.44 -5.72 21.07
C PHE A 300 18.10 -6.59 22.28
N ASP A 301 17.46 -5.99 23.27
CA ASP A 301 16.98 -6.69 24.47
C ASP A 301 15.57 -7.29 24.26
N GLU A 302 15.00 -7.13 23.07
CA GLU A 302 13.65 -7.58 22.71
C GLU A 302 13.60 -8.08 21.26
N PRO A 303 12.68 -9.02 20.93
CA PRO A 303 12.53 -9.51 19.57
C PRO A 303 12.18 -8.39 18.59
N ILE A 304 12.77 -8.42 17.40
CA ILE A 304 12.48 -7.47 16.33
C ILE A 304 11.96 -8.13 15.05
N ILE A 305 11.19 -7.35 14.30
CA ILE A 305 10.74 -7.67 12.94
C ILE A 305 11.32 -6.63 11.99
N LEU A 306 12.03 -7.10 10.97
CA LEU A 306 12.58 -6.27 9.90
C LEU A 306 11.51 -6.11 8.82
N ILE A 307 11.23 -4.86 8.46
CA ILE A 307 10.23 -4.50 7.45
C ILE A 307 10.95 -3.71 6.34
N PRO A 308 11.37 -4.39 5.25
CA PRO A 308 12.14 -3.75 4.19
C PRO A 308 11.34 -2.67 3.45
N GLU A 309 11.92 -1.48 3.34
CA GLU A 309 11.41 -0.34 2.56
C GLU A 309 12.33 -0.05 1.36
N CYS A 310 11.94 0.86 0.46
CA CYS A 310 12.74 1.17 -0.74
C CYS A 310 14.08 1.85 -0.43
N ASP A 311 14.22 2.40 0.76
CA ASP A 311 15.30 3.31 1.17
C ASP A 311 15.86 2.99 2.55
N GLY A 312 15.47 1.85 3.13
CA GLY A 312 15.90 1.42 4.45
C GLY A 312 15.06 0.27 4.98
N VAL A 313 15.12 0.04 6.28
CA VAL A 313 14.36 -1.00 6.97
C VAL A 313 13.69 -0.39 8.20
N ARG A 314 12.37 -0.55 8.29
CA ARG A 314 11.66 -0.30 9.55
C ARG A 314 11.91 -1.47 10.48
N ILE A 315 12.33 -1.16 11.70
CA ILE A 315 12.63 -2.15 12.74
C ILE A 315 11.53 -2.02 13.78
N LEU A 316 10.68 -3.04 13.83
CA LEU A 316 9.56 -3.12 14.75
C LEU A 316 9.95 -3.98 15.95
N SER A 317 9.83 -3.42 17.14
CA SER A 317 10.02 -4.10 18.42
C SER A 317 8.76 -4.01 19.29
N ASN A 318 8.73 -4.58 20.50
CA ASN A 318 7.56 -4.42 21.35
C ASN A 318 7.42 -2.98 21.85
N THR A 319 8.52 -2.23 21.98
CA THR A 319 8.51 -0.89 22.59
C THR A 319 8.71 0.27 21.62
N ARG A 320 9.29 0.04 20.44
CA ARG A 320 9.62 1.10 19.47
C ARG A 320 9.51 0.68 18.01
N MET A 321 9.23 1.66 17.15
CA MET A 321 9.38 1.60 15.70
C MET A 321 10.57 2.47 15.33
N GLU A 322 11.61 1.87 14.77
CA GLU A 322 12.83 2.56 14.32
C GLU A 322 12.98 2.47 12.80
N PHE A 323 13.81 3.32 12.19
CA PHE A 323 14.09 3.26 10.76
C PHE A 323 15.59 3.31 10.46
N LEU A 324 16.16 2.17 10.09
CA LEU A 324 17.55 2.07 9.68
C LEU A 324 17.67 2.41 8.19
N GLN A 325 18.45 3.44 7.86
CA GLN A 325 18.62 3.91 6.49
C GLN A 325 20.02 4.49 6.27
N ARG A 326 20.43 4.56 5.00
CA ARG A 326 21.62 5.31 4.60
C ARG A 326 21.40 6.81 4.87
N VAL A 327 22.40 7.47 5.43
CA VAL A 327 22.40 8.94 5.56
C VAL A 327 22.58 9.53 4.15
N PRO A 328 21.68 10.43 3.70
CA PRO A 328 21.79 11.05 2.38
C PRO A 328 23.07 11.90 2.25
N ASP A 329 23.65 11.93 1.05
CA ASP A 329 24.91 12.65 0.79
C ASP A 329 24.80 14.16 1.10
N SER A 330 23.63 14.77 0.87
CA SER A 330 23.33 16.15 1.26
C SER A 330 23.43 16.35 2.78
N THR A 331 22.90 15.42 3.56
CA THR A 331 22.94 15.43 5.03
C THR A 331 24.37 15.19 5.54
N VAL A 332 25.09 14.24 4.93
CA VAL A 332 26.52 13.99 5.22
C VAL A 332 27.33 15.26 4.97
N SER A 333 27.13 15.93 3.84
CA SER A 333 27.88 17.13 3.48
C SER A 333 27.71 18.27 4.48
N ILE A 334 26.55 18.37 5.14
CA ILE A 334 26.24 19.45 6.09
C ILE A 334 26.71 19.10 7.50
N PHE A 335 26.39 17.90 7.99
CA PHE A 335 26.51 17.57 9.42
C PHE A 335 27.72 16.73 9.82
N THR A 336 28.53 16.25 8.86
CA THR A 336 29.79 15.57 9.21
C THR A 336 30.65 16.49 10.07
N ILE A 337 31.22 15.96 11.14
CA ILE A 337 32.02 16.74 12.09
C ILE A 337 33.22 17.35 11.36
N GLY A 338 33.35 18.68 11.43
CA GLY A 338 34.42 19.42 10.75
C GLY A 338 34.22 19.56 9.24
N SER A 339 33.01 19.33 8.72
CA SER A 339 32.72 19.56 7.31
C SER A 339 32.95 21.02 6.93
N THR A 340 33.73 21.23 5.86
CA THR A 340 33.94 22.53 5.22
C THR A 340 33.27 22.60 3.85
N SER A 341 32.26 21.75 3.61
CA SER A 341 31.51 21.77 2.35
C SER A 341 30.78 23.11 2.19
N PRO A 342 30.44 23.53 0.96
CA PRO A 342 29.64 24.73 0.74
C PRO A 342 28.32 24.75 1.52
N ALA A 343 27.66 23.59 1.64
CA ALA A 343 26.40 23.44 2.36
C ALA A 343 26.58 23.56 3.89
N ALA A 344 27.65 22.97 4.44
CA ALA A 344 27.99 23.12 5.86
C ALA A 344 28.31 24.58 6.21
N LEU A 345 29.12 25.25 5.39
CA LEU A 345 29.47 26.66 5.57
C LEU A 345 28.24 27.57 5.46
N LEU A 346 27.28 27.27 4.57
CA LEU A 346 26.01 27.99 4.49
C LEU A 346 25.16 27.79 5.75
N TYR A 347 25.10 26.56 6.27
CA TYR A 347 24.40 26.24 7.50
C TYR A 347 25.01 26.98 8.70
N ASP A 348 26.35 26.99 8.81
CA ASP A 348 27.07 27.74 9.84
C ASP A 348 26.92 29.25 9.68
N ALA A 349 26.86 29.74 8.44
CA ALA A 349 26.60 31.15 8.17
C ALA A 349 25.24 31.59 8.72
N LEU A 350 24.22 30.74 8.67
CA LEU A 350 22.93 31.00 9.30
C LEU A 350 23.05 31.11 10.83
N ASP A 351 23.76 30.20 11.50
CA ASP A 351 23.97 30.27 12.96
C ASP A 351 24.76 31.54 13.34
N HIS A 352 25.79 31.90 12.58
CA HIS A 352 26.51 33.16 12.76
C HIS A 352 25.63 34.39 12.52
N PHE A 353 24.73 34.33 11.54
CA PHE A 353 23.76 35.39 11.26
C PHE A 353 22.77 35.57 12.42
N ASP A 354 22.21 34.49 12.94
CA ASP A 354 21.31 34.50 14.09
C ASP A 354 22.02 35.07 15.34
N ARG A 355 23.33 34.83 15.49
CA ARG A 355 24.20 35.41 16.54
C ARG A 355 24.70 36.82 16.23
N ARG A 356 24.32 37.43 15.10
CA ARG A 356 24.76 38.75 14.64
C ARG A 356 26.28 38.89 14.51
N SER A 357 26.94 37.82 14.06
CA SER A 357 28.39 37.79 13.83
C SER A 357 28.75 38.15 12.39
N ALA A 358 29.81 38.94 12.21
CA ALA A 358 30.36 39.25 10.88
C ALA A 358 30.85 38.01 10.11
N LYS A 359 31.15 36.91 10.83
CA LYS A 359 31.54 35.62 10.25
C LYS A 359 30.52 35.03 9.28
N ALA A 360 29.25 35.43 9.39
CA ALA A 360 28.21 35.02 8.44
C ALA A 360 28.55 35.47 7.00
N ASP A 361 28.99 36.72 6.83
CA ASP A 361 29.38 37.28 5.53
C ASP A 361 30.69 36.66 5.03
N GLU A 362 31.65 36.38 5.93
CA GLU A 362 32.90 35.68 5.58
C GLU A 362 32.61 34.29 4.98
N ASN A 363 31.77 33.48 5.65
CA ASN A 363 31.38 32.16 5.17
C ASN A 363 30.66 32.23 3.82
N LEU A 364 29.72 33.19 3.65
CA LEU A 364 29.02 33.37 2.37
C LEU A 364 29.97 33.75 1.23
N ARG A 365 30.96 34.61 1.48
CA ARG A 365 31.95 35.00 0.46
C ARG A 365 32.80 33.81 0.02
N LEU A 366 33.18 32.92 0.93
CA LEU A 366 33.95 31.71 0.62
C LEU A 366 33.22 30.78 -0.35
N ILE A 367 31.89 30.71 -0.25
CA ILE A 367 31.07 29.76 -1.02
C ILE A 367 30.33 30.40 -2.20
N ARG A 368 30.60 31.68 -2.52
CA ARG A 368 29.81 32.46 -3.49
C ARG A 368 29.65 31.77 -4.85
N SER A 369 30.69 31.08 -5.34
CA SER A 369 30.66 30.35 -6.62
C SER A 369 29.81 29.07 -6.58
N SER A 370 29.62 28.50 -5.39
CA SER A 370 28.96 27.21 -5.16
C SER A 370 27.71 27.34 -4.28
N LEU A 371 27.20 28.57 -4.16
CA LEU A 371 26.07 28.89 -3.32
C LEU A 371 24.75 28.25 -3.81
N PRO A 372 24.45 28.20 -5.13
CA PRO A 372 23.27 27.47 -5.61
C PRO A 372 23.26 25.99 -5.20
N GLU A 373 24.40 25.31 -5.26
CA GLU A 373 24.57 23.92 -4.86
C GLU A 373 24.44 23.76 -3.34
N ALA A 374 24.99 24.69 -2.56
CA ALA A 374 24.83 24.71 -1.10
C ALA A 374 23.36 24.88 -0.68
N VAL A 375 22.63 25.76 -1.37
CA VAL A 375 21.19 25.97 -1.15
C VAL A 375 20.42 24.70 -1.49
N GLU A 376 20.68 24.07 -2.65
CA GLU A 376 20.01 22.82 -3.02
C GLU A 376 20.31 21.69 -2.02
N ALA A 377 21.55 21.55 -1.57
CA ALA A 377 21.92 20.56 -0.56
C ALA A 377 21.17 20.77 0.76
N CYS A 378 20.98 22.03 1.20
CA CYS A 378 20.17 22.33 2.38
C CYS A 378 18.69 21.97 2.17
N VAL A 379 18.13 22.25 0.99
CA VAL A 379 16.75 21.89 0.64
C VAL A 379 16.58 20.37 0.62
N ASP A 380 17.48 19.66 -0.04
CA ASP A 380 17.46 18.20 -0.14
C ASP A 380 17.59 17.54 1.24
N ALA A 381 18.59 17.95 2.03
CA ALA A 381 18.78 17.46 3.40
C ALA A 381 17.53 17.67 4.26
N ALA A 382 16.85 18.82 4.13
CA ALA A 382 15.60 19.08 4.86
C ALA A 382 14.52 18.03 4.53
N GLY A 383 14.44 17.57 3.28
CA GLY A 383 13.49 16.55 2.84
C GLY A 383 13.68 15.19 3.52
N HIS A 384 14.91 14.86 3.90
CA HIS A 384 15.27 13.59 4.51
C HIS A 384 15.19 13.59 6.04
N GLU A 385 15.02 14.75 6.68
CA GLU A 385 14.87 14.84 8.13
C GLU A 385 13.44 14.49 8.59
N PHE A 386 13.36 13.82 9.74
CA PHE A 386 12.08 13.56 10.43
C PHE A 386 11.81 14.59 11.54
N ASP A 387 12.86 15.22 12.08
CA ASP A 387 12.72 16.24 13.12
C ASP A 387 12.32 17.59 12.53
N LEU A 388 11.26 18.18 13.09
CA LEU A 388 10.69 19.44 12.62
C LEU A 388 11.67 20.62 12.77
N SER A 389 12.44 20.64 13.87
CA SER A 389 13.39 21.73 14.11
C SER A 389 14.51 21.70 13.08
N ARG A 390 15.05 20.53 12.77
CA ARG A 390 16.09 20.35 11.74
C ARG A 390 15.59 20.71 10.35
N GLN A 391 14.40 20.26 9.97
CA GLN A 391 13.77 20.64 8.70
C GLN A 391 13.66 22.17 8.56
N GLN A 392 13.17 22.85 9.60
CA GLN A 392 13.03 24.31 9.61
C GLN A 392 14.37 25.02 9.49
N THR A 393 15.38 24.61 10.26
CA THR A 393 16.71 25.25 10.22
C THR A 393 17.38 25.07 8.87
N LEU A 394 17.30 23.89 8.26
CA LEU A 394 17.84 23.63 6.92
C LEU A 394 17.14 24.48 5.85
N LEU A 395 15.81 24.59 5.88
CA LEU A 395 15.07 25.47 4.97
C LEU A 395 15.34 26.95 5.21
N ARG A 396 15.58 27.37 6.47
CA ARG A 396 16.04 28.73 6.79
C ARG A 396 17.42 29.00 6.21
N ALA A 397 18.35 28.04 6.27
CA ALA A 397 19.69 28.17 5.69
C ALA A 397 19.61 28.28 4.17
N ALA A 398 18.79 27.45 3.53
CA ALA A 398 18.50 27.54 2.10
C ALA A 398 17.91 28.91 1.71
N SER A 399 16.91 29.39 2.45
CA SER A 399 16.29 30.70 2.21
C SER A 399 17.26 31.86 2.43
N TYR A 400 18.15 31.75 3.41
CA TYR A 400 19.20 32.73 3.66
C TYR A 400 20.19 32.79 2.50
N GLY A 401 20.70 31.64 2.04
CA GLY A 401 21.59 31.57 0.88
C GLY A 401 20.93 32.03 -0.42
N GLN A 402 19.66 31.69 -0.63
CA GLN A 402 18.89 32.09 -1.82
C GLN A 402 18.86 33.61 -2.02
N ALA A 403 18.87 34.41 -0.94
CA ALA A 403 18.87 35.87 -1.03
C ALA A 403 20.12 36.44 -1.75
N PHE A 404 21.20 35.66 -1.83
CA PHE A 404 22.46 36.02 -2.47
C PHE A 404 22.68 35.28 -3.80
N CYS A 405 21.72 34.46 -4.24
CA CYS A 405 21.73 33.76 -5.52
C CYS A 405 21.01 34.58 -6.60
N SER A 406 21.63 34.79 -7.76
CA SER A 406 20.94 35.37 -8.93
C SER A 406 20.15 34.32 -9.73
N ASN A 407 20.56 33.05 -9.71
CA ASN A 407 20.14 32.01 -10.67
C ASN A 407 19.49 30.76 -10.02
N PHE A 408 18.90 30.87 -8.81
CA PHE A 408 18.25 29.72 -8.14
C PHE A 408 16.73 29.70 -8.39
N GLN A 409 16.17 28.52 -8.66
CA GLN A 409 14.73 28.35 -8.88
C GLN A 409 13.95 28.67 -7.61
N ARG A 410 13.11 29.72 -7.64
CA ARG A 410 12.39 30.20 -6.45
C ARG A 410 11.41 29.17 -5.89
N ASP A 411 10.85 28.34 -6.76
CA ASP A 411 9.79 27.39 -6.40
C ASP A 411 10.34 26.18 -5.62
N ARG A 412 11.64 25.90 -5.71
CA ARG A 412 12.25 24.70 -5.12
C ARG A 412 12.10 24.59 -3.60
N ILE A 413 12.33 25.71 -2.88
CA ILE A 413 12.11 25.77 -1.43
C ILE A 413 10.62 25.65 -1.10
N GLN A 414 9.75 26.26 -1.93
CA GLN A 414 8.30 26.21 -1.75
C GLN A 414 7.76 24.78 -1.94
N GLU A 415 8.25 24.06 -2.95
CA GLU A 415 7.93 22.66 -3.22
C GLU A 415 8.35 21.76 -2.06
N MET A 416 9.57 21.92 -1.56
CA MET A 416 10.03 21.15 -0.40
C MET A 416 9.18 21.44 0.84
N CYS A 417 8.85 22.72 1.09
CA CYS A 417 7.92 23.09 2.16
C CYS A 417 6.55 22.42 2.01
N LYS A 418 6.01 22.36 0.78
CA LYS A 418 4.73 21.69 0.48
C LYS A 418 4.81 20.19 0.81
N ILE A 419 5.86 19.51 0.36
CA ILE A 419 6.08 18.09 0.60
C ILE A 419 6.23 17.81 2.10
N LEU A 420 7.08 18.56 2.80
CA LEU A 420 7.32 18.38 4.24
C LEU A 420 6.06 18.62 5.06
N ARG A 421 5.21 19.58 4.70
CA ARG A 421 3.92 19.78 5.38
C ARG A 421 3.01 18.56 5.29
N VAL A 422 2.93 17.94 4.11
CA VAL A 422 2.15 16.71 3.92
C VAL A 422 2.77 15.55 4.70
N LEU A 423 4.08 15.34 4.56
CA LEU A 423 4.82 14.30 5.28
C LEU A 423 4.65 14.43 6.79
N ASN A 424 4.84 15.61 7.36
CA ASN A 424 4.71 15.82 8.80
C ASN A 424 3.28 15.61 9.30
N ALA A 425 2.26 15.92 8.49
CA ALA A 425 0.88 15.66 8.86
C ALA A 425 0.59 14.15 8.99
N VAL A 426 1.06 13.34 8.02
CA VAL A 426 0.83 11.88 8.02
C VAL A 426 1.78 11.13 8.95
N ARG A 427 2.98 11.68 9.21
CA ARG A 427 3.92 11.17 10.22
C ARG A 427 3.46 11.41 11.64
N SER A 428 2.49 12.29 11.88
CA SER A 428 1.99 12.53 13.24
C SER A 428 1.58 11.18 13.89
N PRO A 429 1.85 10.95 15.18
CA PRO A 429 1.52 9.66 15.82
C PRO A 429 0.03 9.30 15.73
N GLU A 430 -0.84 10.29 15.52
CA GLU A 430 -2.29 10.10 15.35
C GLU A 430 -2.67 9.41 14.06
N ILE A 431 -1.93 9.70 12.99
CA ILE A 431 -2.11 9.07 11.69
C ILE A 431 -1.19 7.86 11.57
N GLY A 432 0.06 8.01 12.01
CA GLY A 432 1.01 6.92 12.18
C GLY A 432 1.49 6.33 10.85
N VAL A 433 1.76 7.16 9.85
CA VAL A 433 2.32 6.74 8.55
C VAL A 433 3.69 7.40 8.36
N PRO A 434 4.79 6.74 8.77
CA PRO A 434 6.13 7.32 8.83
C PRO A 434 6.84 7.34 7.47
N LEU A 435 6.25 7.99 6.47
CA LEU A 435 6.81 8.05 5.12
C LEU A 435 8.14 8.81 5.09
N SER A 436 9.13 8.28 4.39
CA SER A 436 10.25 9.08 3.90
C SER A 436 9.85 9.91 2.67
N ILE A 437 10.68 10.87 2.27
CA ILE A 437 10.45 11.63 1.03
C ILE A 437 10.55 10.74 -0.22
N GLN A 438 11.42 9.72 -0.21
CA GLN A 438 11.56 8.79 -1.34
C GLN A 438 10.32 7.89 -1.45
N GLN A 439 9.86 7.37 -0.31
CA GLN A 439 8.62 6.61 -0.21
C GLN A 439 7.41 7.42 -0.68
N TYR A 440 7.30 8.70 -0.27
CA TYR A 440 6.22 9.59 -0.73
C TYR A 440 6.24 9.83 -2.24
N LYS A 441 7.43 10.01 -2.83
CA LYS A 441 7.58 10.19 -4.28
C LYS A 441 7.17 8.93 -5.06
N LEU A 442 7.55 7.75 -4.58
CA LEU A 442 7.21 6.47 -5.20
C LEU A 442 5.72 6.12 -5.04
N LEU A 443 5.19 6.30 -3.82
CA LEU A 443 3.78 6.05 -3.53
C LEU A 443 2.86 7.00 -4.30
N THR A 444 3.30 8.24 -4.51
CA THR A 444 2.56 9.38 -5.06
C THR A 444 1.50 9.96 -4.10
N PRO A 445 1.17 11.26 -4.22
CA PRO A 445 0.14 11.88 -3.39
C PRO A 445 -1.26 11.27 -3.59
N SER A 446 -1.58 10.82 -4.81
CA SER A 446 -2.88 10.24 -5.16
C SER A 446 -3.14 8.95 -4.38
N VAL A 447 -2.15 8.05 -4.32
CA VAL A 447 -2.28 6.80 -3.57
C VAL A 447 -2.27 7.05 -2.07
N LEU A 448 -1.48 8.02 -1.58
CA LEU A 448 -1.54 8.43 -0.18
C LEU A 448 -2.94 8.90 0.22
N ILE A 449 -3.59 9.73 -0.62
CA ILE A 449 -4.98 10.16 -0.40
C ILE A 449 -5.92 8.95 -0.36
N GLY A 450 -5.76 7.99 -1.29
CA GLY A 450 -6.53 6.74 -1.27
C GLY A 450 -6.37 5.96 0.04
N ARG A 451 -5.13 5.77 0.52
CA ARG A 451 -4.84 5.11 1.80
C ARG A 451 -5.46 5.84 3.00
N LEU A 452 -5.39 7.17 3.03
CA LEU A 452 -6.01 7.98 4.09
C LEU A 452 -7.54 7.84 4.08
N ILE A 453 -8.16 7.85 2.90
CA ILE A 453 -9.61 7.67 2.76
C ILE A 453 -10.02 6.27 3.24
N ASN A 454 -9.28 5.23 2.84
CA ASN A 454 -9.50 3.85 3.27
C ASN A 454 -9.36 3.71 4.79
N ALA A 455 -8.44 4.45 5.42
CA ALA A 455 -8.29 4.49 6.88
C ALA A 455 -9.29 5.44 7.58
N HIS A 456 -10.33 5.91 6.90
CA HIS A 456 -11.33 6.87 7.40
C HIS A 456 -10.77 8.24 7.86
N GLN A 457 -9.59 8.63 7.37
CA GLN A 457 -8.98 9.95 7.62
C GLN A 457 -9.44 11.00 6.60
N HIS A 458 -10.76 11.06 6.33
CA HIS A 458 -11.33 11.90 5.26
C HIS A 458 -11.00 13.39 5.40
N LEU A 459 -10.98 13.92 6.63
CA LEU A 459 -10.68 15.33 6.88
C LEU A 459 -9.24 15.67 6.48
N LEU A 460 -8.28 14.82 6.85
CA LEU A 460 -6.88 15.02 6.50
C LEU A 460 -6.68 14.85 4.99
N ALA A 461 -7.27 13.80 4.41
CA ALA A 461 -7.24 13.58 2.97
C ALA A 461 -7.79 14.79 2.19
N LEU A 462 -8.93 15.34 2.61
CA LEU A 462 -9.53 16.52 1.98
C LEU A 462 -8.60 17.73 2.04
N LYS A 463 -8.05 18.02 3.23
CA LYS A 463 -7.12 19.14 3.43
C LYS A 463 -5.84 18.99 2.59
N ILE A 464 -5.30 17.77 2.47
CA ILE A 464 -4.14 17.51 1.63
C ILE A 464 -4.51 17.71 0.16
N SER A 465 -5.65 17.18 -0.30
CA SER A 465 -6.12 17.38 -1.67
C SER A 465 -6.31 18.86 -2.01
N GLU A 466 -6.96 19.63 -1.14
CA GLU A 466 -7.11 21.09 -1.29
C GLU A 466 -5.74 21.78 -1.36
N TYR A 467 -4.83 21.43 -0.45
CA TYR A 467 -3.50 22.04 -0.36
C TYR A 467 -2.64 21.77 -1.60
N LEU A 468 -2.77 20.57 -2.18
CA LEU A 468 -2.05 20.16 -3.39
C LEU A 468 -2.78 20.52 -4.70
N GLY A 469 -4.01 21.07 -4.62
CA GLY A 469 -4.83 21.37 -5.80
C GLY A 469 -5.34 20.13 -6.53
N MET A 470 -5.51 19.01 -5.83
CA MET A 470 -5.99 17.74 -6.38
C MET A 470 -7.52 17.63 -6.34
N ASN A 471 -8.07 16.69 -7.11
CA ASN A 471 -9.52 16.44 -7.13
C ASN A 471 -10.00 15.93 -5.76
N GLN A 472 -10.99 16.60 -5.19
CA GLN A 472 -11.59 16.30 -3.89
C GLN A 472 -12.80 15.35 -3.99
N GLU A 473 -13.31 15.12 -5.20
CA GLU A 473 -14.51 14.31 -5.45
C GLU A 473 -14.39 12.92 -4.84
N VAL A 474 -13.24 12.25 -5.01
CA VAL A 474 -12.99 10.91 -4.48
C VAL A 474 -13.09 10.87 -2.95
N VAL A 475 -12.53 11.89 -2.27
CA VAL A 475 -12.56 12.00 -0.81
C VAL A 475 -14.00 12.15 -0.31
N ILE A 476 -14.73 13.10 -0.90
CA ILE A 476 -16.09 13.46 -0.46
C ILE A 476 -17.07 12.34 -0.79
N MET A 477 -16.95 11.72 -1.97
CA MET A 477 -17.78 10.58 -2.38
C MET A 477 -17.56 9.40 -1.43
N HIS A 478 -16.32 9.03 -1.14
CA HIS A 478 -16.05 7.93 -0.21
C HIS A 478 -16.55 8.26 1.19
N TRP A 479 -16.33 9.48 1.69
CA TRP A 479 -16.88 9.91 2.98
C TRP A 479 -18.40 9.76 3.02
N ALA A 480 -19.11 10.19 1.96
CA ALA A 480 -20.57 10.08 1.87
C ALA A 480 -21.02 8.62 1.93
N CYS A 481 -20.37 7.73 1.18
CA CYS A 481 -20.64 6.30 1.20
C CYS A 481 -20.38 5.68 2.59
N SER A 482 -19.23 5.98 3.20
CA SER A 482 -18.89 5.54 4.56
C SER A 482 -19.90 6.04 5.58
N LYS A 483 -20.35 7.30 5.45
CA LYS A 483 -21.34 7.91 6.35
C LYS A 483 -22.70 7.22 6.25
N ILE A 484 -23.12 6.86 5.05
CA ILE A 484 -24.37 6.11 4.81
C ILE A 484 -24.29 4.73 5.47
N THR A 485 -23.21 3.98 5.23
CA THR A 485 -23.02 2.64 5.81
C THR A 485 -22.98 2.68 7.34
N ALA A 486 -22.31 3.67 7.93
CA ALA A 486 -22.21 3.80 9.38
C ALA A 486 -23.49 4.31 10.07
N SER A 487 -24.40 4.96 9.34
CA SER A 487 -25.51 5.73 9.95
C SER A 487 -26.86 5.01 9.92
N LEU A 488 -26.90 3.70 10.17
CA LEU A 488 -28.12 2.87 10.07
C LEU A 488 -29.31 3.38 10.93
N ALA A 489 -29.04 4.02 12.07
CA ALA A 489 -30.09 4.53 12.97
C ALA A 489 -30.62 5.93 12.60
N ILE A 490 -29.96 6.67 11.71
CA ILE A 490 -30.35 8.05 11.37
C ILE A 490 -31.48 8.01 10.31
N PRO A 491 -32.58 8.75 10.50
CA PRO A 491 -33.63 8.87 9.49
C PRO A 491 -33.12 9.46 8.17
N ASP A 492 -33.66 8.98 7.04
CA ASP A 492 -33.19 9.34 5.71
C ASP A 492 -33.22 10.85 5.42
N ALA A 493 -34.25 11.57 5.88
CA ALA A 493 -34.35 13.02 5.68
C ALA A 493 -33.22 13.79 6.37
N THR A 494 -32.91 13.44 7.62
CA THR A 494 -31.81 14.07 8.38
C THR A 494 -30.45 13.68 7.79
N LEU A 495 -30.30 12.43 7.36
CA LEU A 495 -29.06 11.98 6.73
C LEU A 495 -28.83 12.70 5.39
N LEU A 496 -29.89 12.92 4.60
CA LEU A 496 -29.83 13.69 3.36
C LEU A 496 -29.29 15.11 3.61
N GLU A 497 -29.81 15.84 4.60
CA GLU A 497 -29.34 17.20 4.91
C GLU A 497 -27.83 17.24 5.24
N ILE A 498 -27.36 16.27 6.04
CA ILE A 498 -25.94 16.13 6.39
C ILE A 498 -25.09 15.88 5.14
N LEU A 499 -25.55 14.99 4.24
CA LEU A 499 -24.84 14.67 3.01
C LEU A 499 -24.80 15.88 2.07
N LEU A 500 -25.93 16.54 1.83
CA LEU A 500 -26.02 17.72 0.95
C LEU A 500 -25.12 18.86 1.43
N ASP A 501 -25.00 19.07 2.75
CA ASP A 501 -24.10 20.09 3.30
C ASP A 501 -22.63 19.87 2.92
N LYS A 502 -22.20 18.62 2.72
CA LYS A 502 -20.81 18.30 2.33
C LYS A 502 -20.65 18.07 0.83
N LEU A 503 -21.62 17.44 0.17
CA LEU A 503 -21.58 17.18 -1.27
C LEU A 503 -21.54 18.50 -2.07
N LYS A 504 -22.22 19.56 -1.60
CA LYS A 504 -22.20 20.88 -2.25
C LYS A 504 -20.82 21.55 -2.29
N LEU A 505 -19.86 21.08 -1.49
CA LEU A 505 -18.48 21.59 -1.50
C LEU A 505 -17.76 21.26 -2.82
N CYS A 506 -18.13 20.15 -3.48
CA CYS A 506 -17.52 19.71 -4.72
C CYS A 506 -18.42 19.99 -5.93
N LYS A 507 -18.03 20.96 -6.75
CA LYS A 507 -18.74 21.25 -8.01
C LYS A 507 -18.59 20.06 -8.97
N GLY A 508 -19.73 19.48 -9.40
CA GLY A 508 -19.75 18.38 -10.37
C GLY A 508 -19.81 16.96 -9.79
N ILE A 509 -19.87 16.82 -8.45
CA ILE A 509 -19.98 15.52 -7.77
C ILE A 509 -21.16 14.71 -8.29
N SER A 510 -20.99 13.40 -8.42
CA SER A 510 -22.08 12.51 -8.83
C SER A 510 -22.94 12.07 -7.65
N TYR A 511 -24.07 12.76 -7.45
CA TYR A 511 -25.11 12.34 -6.51
C TYR A 511 -25.65 10.96 -6.85
N ALA A 512 -25.72 10.61 -8.14
CA ALA A 512 -26.12 9.29 -8.59
C ALA A 512 -25.23 8.16 -8.02
N ALA A 513 -23.90 8.36 -7.95
CA ALA A 513 -23.01 7.34 -7.40
C ALA A 513 -23.26 7.12 -5.89
N VAL A 514 -23.48 8.20 -5.14
CA VAL A 514 -23.81 8.14 -3.70
C VAL A 514 -25.18 7.50 -3.47
N ALA A 515 -26.17 7.85 -4.29
CA ALA A 515 -27.50 7.27 -4.25
C ALA A 515 -27.51 5.76 -4.58
N ALA A 516 -26.72 5.32 -5.56
CA ALA A 516 -26.54 3.90 -5.84
C ALA A 516 -25.97 3.14 -4.63
N HIS A 517 -25.04 3.75 -3.89
CA HIS A 517 -24.53 3.17 -2.63
C HIS A 517 -25.61 3.13 -1.54
N ALA A 518 -26.43 4.17 -1.42
CA ALA A 518 -27.56 4.19 -0.48
C ALA A 518 -28.56 3.05 -0.74
N ASP A 519 -28.92 2.82 -2.00
CA ASP A 519 -29.82 1.72 -2.39
C ASP A 519 -29.21 0.35 -2.05
N LYS A 520 -27.93 0.13 -2.37
CA LYS A 520 -27.21 -1.10 -2.01
C LYS A 520 -27.17 -1.37 -0.50
N ASN A 521 -27.20 -0.33 0.33
CA ASN A 521 -27.28 -0.43 1.79
C ASN A 521 -28.74 -0.51 2.31
N GLY A 522 -29.71 -0.77 1.44
CA GLY A 522 -31.14 -0.92 1.79
C GLY A 522 -31.87 0.40 2.03
N ARG A 523 -31.25 1.56 1.79
CA ARG A 523 -31.84 2.89 2.00
C ARG A 523 -32.43 3.45 0.70
N ARG A 524 -33.43 2.76 0.17
CA ARG A 524 -34.13 3.13 -1.08
C ARG A 524 -34.69 4.54 -1.08
N LYS A 525 -35.33 4.96 0.02
CA LYS A 525 -35.91 6.30 0.14
C LYS A 525 -34.83 7.39 0.11
N LEU A 526 -33.73 7.22 0.84
CA LEU A 526 -32.58 8.11 0.75
C LEU A 526 -32.00 8.16 -0.67
N SER A 527 -31.90 7.01 -1.34
CA SER A 527 -31.43 6.93 -2.73
C SER A 527 -32.30 7.79 -3.64
N ALA A 528 -33.62 7.58 -3.65
CA ALA A 528 -34.55 8.37 -4.45
C ALA A 528 -34.40 9.90 -4.20
N LEU A 529 -34.30 10.31 -2.93
CA LEU A 529 -34.09 11.72 -2.58
C LEU A 529 -32.74 12.28 -3.09
N LEU A 530 -31.66 11.52 -3.01
CA LEU A 530 -30.35 11.94 -3.53
C LEU A 530 -30.34 12.05 -5.06
N VAL A 531 -31.09 11.19 -5.76
CA VAL A 531 -31.19 11.20 -7.22
C VAL A 531 -31.86 12.48 -7.75
N GLU A 532 -32.79 13.07 -7.00
CA GLU A 532 -33.42 14.35 -7.37
C GLU A 532 -32.40 15.51 -7.47
N HIS A 533 -31.27 15.40 -6.78
CA HIS A 533 -30.19 16.38 -6.81
C HIS A 533 -29.15 16.15 -7.91
N GLU A 534 -29.22 15.05 -8.68
CA GLU A 534 -28.30 14.81 -9.80
C GLU A 534 -28.66 15.69 -11.00
N PRO A 535 -27.79 16.63 -11.42
CA PRO A 535 -28.09 17.52 -12.54
C PRO A 535 -28.03 16.84 -13.91
N ARG A 536 -27.37 15.67 -14.02
CA ARG A 536 -27.17 14.94 -15.28
C ARG A 536 -28.26 13.89 -15.48
N SER A 537 -29.22 14.16 -16.36
CA SER A 537 -30.30 13.21 -16.70
C SER A 537 -29.78 11.84 -17.18
N SER A 538 -28.65 11.82 -17.89
CA SER A 538 -28.00 10.58 -18.35
C SER A 538 -27.45 9.69 -17.23
N LYS A 539 -27.23 10.23 -16.02
CA LYS A 539 -26.90 9.45 -14.82
C LYS A 539 -28.13 9.21 -13.93
N GLN A 540 -29.03 10.17 -13.88
CA GLN A 540 -30.25 10.14 -13.09
C GLN A 540 -31.20 9.03 -13.56
N VAL A 541 -31.51 8.97 -14.86
CA VAL A 541 -32.50 8.04 -15.43
C VAL A 541 -32.09 6.57 -15.26
N PRO A 542 -30.86 6.13 -15.62
CA PRO A 542 -30.45 4.74 -15.39
C PRO A 542 -30.51 4.31 -13.92
N LEU A 543 -30.21 5.23 -13.00
CA LEU A 543 -30.26 4.94 -11.58
C LEU A 543 -31.70 4.80 -11.08
N LEU A 544 -32.63 5.68 -11.49
CA LEU A 544 -34.06 5.56 -11.19
C LEU A 544 -34.61 4.19 -11.63
N LEU A 545 -34.22 3.74 -12.83
CA LEU A 545 -34.58 2.40 -13.32
C LEU A 545 -34.02 1.29 -12.42
N SER A 546 -32.77 1.43 -11.96
CA SER A 546 -32.14 0.42 -11.10
C SER A 546 -32.79 0.31 -9.71
N ILE A 547 -33.29 1.42 -9.15
CA ILE A 547 -33.98 1.43 -7.85
C ILE A 547 -35.48 1.09 -7.95
N GLY A 548 -36.00 0.86 -9.17
CA GLY A 548 -37.38 0.46 -9.43
C GLY A 548 -38.37 1.62 -9.61
N GLU A 549 -37.90 2.86 -9.66
CA GLU A 549 -38.72 4.07 -9.83
C GLU A 549 -38.98 4.37 -11.32
N GLU A 550 -39.53 3.38 -12.03
CA GLU A 550 -39.70 3.40 -13.50
C GLU A 550 -40.59 4.55 -14.00
N ASP A 551 -41.65 4.88 -13.26
CA ASP A 551 -42.58 5.95 -13.60
C ASP A 551 -41.94 7.35 -13.48
N ILE A 552 -41.07 7.53 -12.48
CA ILE A 552 -40.28 8.75 -12.29
C ILE A 552 -39.17 8.80 -13.34
N ALA A 553 -38.52 7.67 -13.65
CA ALA A 553 -37.52 7.58 -14.71
C ALA A 553 -38.09 8.00 -16.07
N LEU A 554 -39.29 7.53 -16.41
CA LEU A 554 -39.95 7.88 -17.66
C LEU A 554 -40.31 9.36 -17.71
N MET A 555 -40.81 9.92 -16.60
CA MET A 555 -41.09 11.35 -16.49
C MET A 555 -39.81 12.17 -16.73
N LYS A 556 -38.72 11.87 -16.02
CA LYS A 556 -37.44 12.58 -16.14
C LYS A 556 -36.81 12.45 -17.53
N ALA A 557 -36.91 11.27 -18.15
CA ALA A 557 -36.46 11.06 -19.53
C ALA A 557 -37.27 11.92 -20.51
N THR A 558 -38.60 12.00 -20.35
CA THR A 558 -39.42 12.86 -21.21
C THR A 558 -39.18 14.36 -20.99
N GLU A 559 -38.88 14.79 -19.76
CA GLU A 559 -38.57 16.18 -19.43
C GLU A 559 -37.22 16.63 -20.02
N CYS A 560 -36.21 15.75 -20.03
CA CYS A 560 -34.90 16.09 -20.58
C CYS A 560 -34.85 16.13 -22.12
N GLY A 561 -35.86 15.52 -22.77
CA GLY A 561 -35.98 15.50 -24.23
C GLY A 561 -34.97 14.61 -24.96
N ASP A 562 -34.14 13.86 -24.23
CA ASP A 562 -33.19 12.90 -24.80
C ASP A 562 -33.93 11.63 -25.24
N THR A 563 -34.05 11.44 -26.55
CA THR A 563 -34.78 10.31 -27.14
C THR A 563 -34.17 8.96 -26.76
N ASP A 564 -32.84 8.90 -26.59
CA ASP A 564 -32.14 7.66 -26.27
C ASP A 564 -32.47 7.23 -24.83
N LEU A 565 -32.54 8.19 -23.90
CA LEU A 565 -32.98 7.92 -22.53
C LEU A 565 -34.46 7.52 -22.46
N VAL A 566 -35.33 8.11 -23.30
CA VAL A 566 -36.74 7.70 -23.35
C VAL A 566 -36.86 6.26 -23.87
N TYR A 567 -36.13 5.89 -24.93
CA TYR A 567 -36.11 4.51 -25.43
C TYR A 567 -35.53 3.54 -24.40
N LEU A 568 -34.47 3.91 -23.69
CA LEU A 568 -33.89 3.11 -22.61
C LEU A 568 -34.96 2.74 -21.57
N VAL A 569 -35.73 3.74 -21.11
CA VAL A 569 -36.80 3.52 -20.12
C VAL A 569 -37.93 2.67 -20.73
N LEU A 570 -38.39 2.99 -21.93
CA LEU A 570 -39.46 2.26 -22.60
C LEU A 570 -39.13 0.76 -22.75
N PHE A 571 -37.93 0.44 -23.21
CA PHE A 571 -37.51 -0.96 -23.37
C PHE A 571 -37.34 -1.66 -22.03
N HIS A 572 -36.87 -0.96 -21.00
CA HIS A 572 -36.79 -1.51 -19.64
C HIS A 572 -38.18 -1.90 -19.11
N ILE A 573 -39.16 -0.99 -19.20
CA ILE A 573 -40.52 -1.23 -18.72
C ILE A 573 -41.20 -2.31 -19.59
N TRP A 574 -41.01 -2.29 -20.90
CA TRP A 574 -41.57 -3.30 -21.83
C TRP A 574 -41.09 -4.73 -21.54
N GLN A 575 -39.85 -4.88 -21.08
CA GLN A 575 -39.31 -6.17 -20.68
C GLN A 575 -39.94 -6.69 -19.37
N LYS A 576 -40.14 -5.80 -18.40
CA LYS A 576 -40.58 -6.16 -17.04
C LYS A 576 -42.09 -6.19 -16.81
N ARG A 577 -42.85 -5.24 -17.36
CA ARG A 577 -44.29 -5.10 -17.10
C ARG A 577 -45.13 -5.90 -18.09
N GLN A 578 -46.36 -6.20 -17.71
CA GLN A 578 -47.34 -6.77 -18.62
C GLN A 578 -47.74 -5.73 -19.68
N PRO A 579 -48.05 -6.14 -20.93
CA PRO A 579 -48.35 -5.22 -22.02
C PRO A 579 -49.42 -4.18 -21.68
N LEU A 580 -50.49 -4.60 -21.00
CA LEU A 580 -51.62 -3.71 -20.66
C LEU A 580 -51.23 -2.60 -19.67
N GLU A 581 -50.41 -2.92 -18.67
CA GLU A 581 -49.87 -1.94 -17.73
C GLU A 581 -48.89 -0.98 -18.42
N PHE A 582 -48.02 -1.52 -19.27
CA PHE A 582 -47.09 -0.72 -20.06
C PHE A 582 -47.83 0.31 -20.94
N PHE A 583 -48.89 -0.11 -21.62
CA PHE A 583 -49.68 0.81 -22.46
C PHE A 583 -50.37 1.89 -21.64
N GLY A 584 -50.92 1.55 -20.47
CA GLY A 584 -51.44 2.55 -19.53
C GLY A 584 -50.38 3.57 -19.11
N THR A 585 -49.16 3.12 -18.84
CA THR A 585 -48.03 3.97 -18.45
C THR A 585 -47.60 4.94 -19.56
N ILE A 586 -47.52 4.50 -20.82
CA ILE A 586 -47.09 5.35 -21.93
C ILE A 586 -48.22 6.25 -22.46
N GLN A 587 -49.49 5.83 -22.35
CA GLN A 587 -50.62 6.60 -22.88
C GLN A 587 -50.76 7.95 -22.18
N ALA A 588 -50.40 8.02 -20.90
CA ALA A 588 -50.36 9.26 -20.13
C ALA A 588 -49.22 10.22 -20.56
N ARG A 589 -48.29 9.79 -21.42
CA ARG A 589 -47.05 10.51 -21.77
C ARG A 589 -46.86 10.57 -23.30
N PRO A 590 -47.35 11.63 -23.99
CA PRO A 590 -47.41 11.68 -25.45
C PRO A 590 -46.08 11.43 -26.16
N LEU A 591 -44.98 12.03 -25.69
CA LEU A 591 -43.65 11.85 -26.28
C LEU A 591 -43.20 10.39 -26.25
N ALA A 592 -43.36 9.73 -25.10
CA ALA A 592 -43.00 8.32 -24.92
C ALA A 592 -43.85 7.40 -25.81
N ARG A 593 -45.15 7.67 -25.89
CA ARG A 593 -46.08 6.96 -26.78
C ARG A 593 -45.67 7.09 -28.25
N ASP A 594 -45.42 8.31 -28.71
CA ASP A 594 -45.16 8.59 -30.13
C ASP A 594 -43.80 8.00 -30.57
N LEU A 595 -42.80 8.04 -29.69
CA LEU A 595 -41.51 7.34 -29.89
C LEU A 595 -41.71 5.82 -29.95
N PHE A 596 -42.50 5.24 -29.04
CA PHE A 596 -42.79 3.81 -29.06
C PHE A 596 -43.53 3.38 -30.33
N ILE A 597 -44.50 4.17 -30.81
CA ILE A 597 -45.20 3.94 -32.08
C ILE A 597 -44.22 3.96 -33.26
N THR A 598 -43.30 4.93 -33.27
CA THR A 598 -42.29 5.05 -34.33
C THR A 598 -41.39 3.82 -34.38
N TYR A 599 -40.90 3.37 -33.21
CA TYR A 599 -40.15 2.14 -33.09
C TYR A 599 -40.96 0.91 -33.52
N ALA A 600 -42.21 0.78 -33.04
CA ALA A 600 -43.10 -0.33 -33.36
C ALA A 600 -43.34 -0.47 -34.86
N ARG A 601 -43.57 0.66 -35.56
CA ARG A 601 -43.70 0.70 -37.03
C ARG A 601 -42.43 0.24 -37.73
N TYR A 602 -41.27 0.72 -37.28
CA TYR A 602 -39.97 0.33 -37.86
C TYR A 602 -39.68 -1.18 -37.67
N VAL A 603 -39.96 -1.75 -36.50
CA VAL A 603 -39.76 -3.17 -36.21
C VAL A 603 -40.73 -4.04 -37.00
N ALA A 604 -42.02 -3.67 -37.05
CA ALA A 604 -43.04 -4.38 -37.81
C ALA A 604 -42.73 -4.44 -39.32
N LEU A 605 -42.03 -3.45 -39.86
CA LEU A 605 -41.58 -3.40 -41.25
C LEU A 605 -40.35 -4.27 -41.54
N ASN A 606 -39.54 -4.60 -40.53
CA ASN A 606 -38.20 -5.16 -40.74
C ASN A 606 -37.93 -6.54 -40.11
N HIS A 607 -38.57 -6.97 -39.02
CA HIS A 607 -38.35 -8.28 -38.37
C HIS A 607 -39.62 -8.84 -37.69
N ILE A 608 -39.91 -10.14 -37.88
CA ILE A 608 -40.94 -10.89 -37.13
C ILE A 608 -40.25 -11.91 -36.21
N PRO A 609 -40.27 -11.71 -34.87
CA PRO A 609 -40.16 -12.83 -33.92
C PRO A 609 -41.35 -12.88 -32.93
N GLU A 610 -41.63 -14.09 -32.45
CA GLU A 610 -42.81 -14.50 -31.67
C GLU A 610 -42.84 -14.01 -30.20
N GLY A 611 -44.05 -13.98 -29.64
CA GLY A 611 -44.33 -13.96 -28.19
C GLY A 611 -44.94 -12.66 -27.63
N LYS A 612 -44.55 -11.49 -28.15
CA LYS A 612 -45.12 -10.17 -27.75
C LYS A 612 -45.72 -9.36 -28.91
N THR A 613 -45.69 -9.90 -30.12
CA THR A 613 -45.98 -9.21 -31.39
C THR A 613 -47.45 -8.85 -31.59
N VAL A 614 -48.38 -9.64 -31.03
CA VAL A 614 -49.84 -9.40 -31.14
C VAL A 614 -50.24 -8.03 -30.55
N TRP A 615 -49.50 -7.57 -29.53
CA TRP A 615 -49.76 -6.28 -28.89
C TRP A 615 -49.21 -5.08 -29.66
N LEU A 616 -48.16 -5.24 -30.48
CA LEU A 616 -47.65 -4.15 -31.33
C LEU A 616 -48.68 -3.73 -32.39
N PHE A 617 -49.47 -4.67 -32.90
CA PHE A 617 -50.54 -4.39 -33.87
C PHE A 617 -51.76 -3.69 -33.28
N LEU A 618 -51.95 -3.71 -31.96
CA LEU A 618 -53.03 -3.00 -31.25
C LEU A 618 -52.69 -1.53 -30.92
N VAL A 619 -51.42 -1.16 -31.06
CA VAL A 619 -50.88 0.18 -30.69
C VAL A 619 -50.74 1.09 -31.92
N ILE A 620 -50.54 0.49 -33.10
CA ILE A 620 -50.61 1.16 -34.41
C ILE A 620 -52.08 1.45 -34.71
#